data_AF-A0A7W8G9A7-F1
#
_entry.id   AF-A0A7W8G9A7-F1
#
_cell.length_a   1.000
_cell.length_b   1.000
_cell.length_c   1.000
_cell.angle_alpha   90.00
_cell.angle_beta   90.00
_cell.angle_gamma   90.00
#
_symmetry.space_group_name_H-M   'P 1'
#
loop_
_entity.id
_entity.type
_entity.pdbx_description
1 polymer ?
#
loop_
_entity_poly.entity_id
_entity_poly.type
_entity_poly.pdbx_seq_one_letter_code
_entity_poly.pdbx_strand_id
1 'polypeptide(L)'
;MENTTEKPSINSVLKESLGNIQNIAGADAAETPKQDNMVVVDYKMVTFSLAGKDYAIDIMKVKEIAKAGRFTYVPNALPFVLGVYNLRGDIIPIIDLRLFFNIDMPEREYDALENMLIVSIGELTFGIVVDEIDKVVGIQKSTINPPHPLFGDINIKYIQGVVEVNNRLYVLLDIDKIFGSKADNKASEDAVMKEMAARVAASPAGAAKKQAAPAPKKEERVDYSFVVDSLASMRKFTASMLNDKWMQVRYKEWEGERGKGKTQLQTPADADIFLKKFFSPFNGSWWDKAYADSVFKALPDNTAKQIVVWNPGCGKGCETYSLACILRKRYPEAKVRIYAHEVDLLSISNAPLLAVPADVANDWYAPYITKKANGDFTFIPEIRDSILFEYHDCANTNNLPTCDIIFARDVLSFLPEPSQQTIVSEFYEKLKGNGVVMLGQNESLEENPKWSTTKVGTITIFGKK
;
A
#
# COMPACT_ATOMS: atom_id res chain seq x y z
N MET A 1 -17.19 2.66 -54.46
CA MET A 1 -16.44 1.85 -53.48
C MET A 1 -16.45 2.63 -52.18
N GLU A 2 -17.35 2.28 -51.27
CA GLU A 2 -17.29 2.62 -49.84
C GLU A 2 -18.46 1.87 -49.20
N ASN A 3 -18.13 0.88 -48.37
CA ASN A 3 -19.10 0.03 -47.68
C ASN A 3 -18.94 0.34 -46.18
N THR A 4 -19.77 1.23 -45.67
CA THR A 4 -19.87 1.58 -44.25
C THR A 4 -20.94 0.71 -43.61
N THR A 5 -20.53 -0.37 -42.94
CA THR A 5 -21.38 -1.14 -42.02
C THR A 5 -21.53 -0.38 -40.71
N GLU A 6 -22.69 0.25 -40.49
CA GLU A 6 -23.12 0.76 -39.19
C GLU A 6 -23.46 -0.40 -38.23
N LYS A 7 -22.95 -0.33 -37.00
CA LYS A 7 -23.30 -1.24 -35.90
C LYS A 7 -24.63 -0.81 -35.25
N PRO A 8 -25.48 -1.75 -34.81
CA PRO A 8 -26.78 -1.43 -34.22
C PRO A 8 -26.64 -0.85 -32.80
N SER A 9 -27.53 0.09 -32.47
CA SER A 9 -27.65 0.75 -31.17
C SER A 9 -28.32 -0.13 -30.10
N ILE A 10 -27.88 0.00 -28.85
CA ILE A 10 -28.27 -0.77 -27.65
C ILE A 10 -29.80 -0.80 -27.41
N ASN A 11 -30.55 0.22 -27.87
CA ASN A 11 -32.02 0.23 -27.77
C ASN A 11 -32.70 -0.83 -28.66
N SER A 12 -32.02 -1.36 -29.67
CA SER A 12 -32.55 -2.43 -30.53
C SER A 12 -32.47 -3.81 -29.88
N VAL A 13 -31.39 -4.07 -29.12
CA VAL A 13 -31.18 -5.35 -28.42
C VAL A 13 -32.11 -5.49 -27.20
N LEU A 14 -32.50 -4.38 -26.57
CA LEU A 14 -33.41 -4.38 -25.41
C LEU A 14 -34.88 -4.67 -25.78
N LYS A 15 -35.28 -4.51 -27.05
CA LYS A 15 -36.65 -4.81 -27.49
C LYS A 15 -36.88 -6.25 -27.95
N GLU A 16 -35.85 -6.95 -28.41
CA GLU A 16 -35.99 -8.35 -28.87
C GLU A 16 -36.17 -9.36 -27.72
N SER A 17 -35.81 -9.00 -26.47
CA SER A 17 -35.92 -9.92 -25.32
C SER A 17 -37.29 -9.92 -24.62
N LEU A 18 -38.29 -9.16 -25.12
CA LEU A 18 -39.57 -8.96 -24.42
C LEU A 18 -40.83 -9.34 -25.21
N GLY A 19 -40.72 -10.08 -26.32
CA GLY A 19 -41.90 -10.49 -27.08
C GLY A 19 -41.76 -11.85 -27.73
N ASN A 20 -42.24 -12.90 -27.05
CA ASN A 20 -43.00 -13.99 -27.68
C ASN A 20 -43.45 -15.03 -26.64
N ILE A 21 -44.73 -14.98 -26.27
CA ILE A 21 -45.47 -16.13 -25.76
C ILE A 21 -46.79 -16.19 -26.53
N GLN A 22 -46.90 -17.09 -27.50
CA GLN A 22 -48.17 -17.70 -27.92
C GLN A 22 -47.96 -19.15 -28.36
N ASN A 23 -48.58 -20.06 -27.60
CA ASN A 23 -49.18 -21.37 -27.91
C ASN A 23 -48.52 -22.34 -28.91
N ILE A 24 -48.40 -23.62 -28.49
CA ILE A 24 -49.16 -24.78 -28.99
C ILE A 24 -49.07 -25.94 -27.97
N ALA A 25 -50.18 -26.69 -27.85
CA ALA A 25 -50.51 -27.71 -26.86
C ALA A 25 -50.02 -29.14 -27.20
N GLY A 26 -49.98 -30.03 -26.18
CA GLY A 26 -50.07 -31.49 -26.39
C GLY A 26 -49.59 -32.42 -25.25
N ALA A 27 -50.55 -32.88 -24.42
CA ALA A 27 -50.72 -34.21 -23.78
C ALA A 27 -49.83 -34.75 -22.62
N ASP A 28 -50.52 -35.03 -21.51
CA ASP A 28 -50.41 -36.11 -20.49
C ASP A 28 -49.06 -36.48 -19.85
N ALA A 29 -48.94 -36.23 -18.54
CA ALA A 29 -49.34 -37.16 -17.47
C ALA A 29 -48.86 -36.64 -16.11
N ALA A 30 -49.61 -36.98 -15.06
CA ALA A 30 -49.54 -36.42 -13.72
C ALA A 30 -48.15 -36.42 -13.05
N GLU A 31 -47.60 -35.23 -12.82
CA GLU A 31 -46.77 -34.94 -11.66
C GLU A 31 -47.39 -33.76 -10.90
N THR A 32 -47.70 -34.00 -9.63
CA THR A 32 -48.09 -33.01 -8.61
C THR A 32 -47.26 -31.73 -8.77
N PRO A 33 -47.87 -30.53 -8.90
CA PRO A 33 -47.09 -29.31 -8.99
C PRO A 33 -46.40 -29.10 -7.64
N LYS A 34 -45.09 -29.39 -7.59
CA LYS A 34 -44.22 -28.81 -6.58
C LYS A 34 -44.44 -27.31 -6.66
N GLN A 35 -44.88 -26.74 -5.54
CA GLN A 35 -45.03 -25.32 -5.33
C GLN A 35 -43.84 -24.62 -5.96
N ASP A 36 -44.09 -23.95 -7.08
CA ASP A 36 -43.10 -23.17 -7.79
C ASP A 36 -42.77 -22.02 -6.83
N ASN A 37 -41.73 -22.21 -6.02
CA ASN A 37 -41.18 -21.15 -5.20
C ASN A 37 -40.79 -20.06 -6.20
N MET A 38 -41.65 -19.06 -6.39
CA MET A 38 -41.28 -17.84 -7.09
C MET A 38 -40.03 -17.32 -6.39
N VAL A 39 -38.87 -17.55 -7.00
CA VAL A 39 -37.61 -16.99 -6.53
C VAL A 39 -37.75 -15.50 -6.77
N VAL A 40 -38.09 -14.75 -5.73
CA VAL A 40 -38.24 -13.30 -5.81
C VAL A 40 -36.88 -12.69 -6.13
N VAL A 41 -36.63 -12.33 -7.38
CA VAL A 41 -35.38 -11.65 -7.76
C VAL A 41 -35.53 -10.17 -7.41
N ASP A 42 -34.97 -9.76 -6.27
CA ASP A 42 -34.97 -8.38 -5.76
C ASP A 42 -33.59 -7.71 -5.79
N TYR A 43 -32.56 -8.43 -6.25
CA TYR A 43 -31.21 -7.91 -6.41
C TYR A 43 -30.59 -8.36 -7.74
N LYS A 44 -29.87 -7.48 -8.41
CA LYS A 44 -29.18 -7.77 -9.68
C LYS A 44 -27.75 -7.31 -9.60
N MET A 45 -26.84 -8.12 -10.14
CA MET A 45 -25.41 -7.85 -10.11
C MET A 45 -24.76 -8.11 -11.47
N VAL A 46 -23.76 -7.30 -11.81
CA VAL A 46 -22.88 -7.54 -12.95
C VAL A 46 -21.71 -8.39 -12.45
N THR A 47 -21.50 -9.55 -13.06
CA THR A 47 -20.42 -10.47 -12.68
C THR A 47 -19.24 -10.35 -13.64
N PHE A 48 -18.03 -10.46 -13.09
CA PHE A 48 -16.78 -10.33 -13.82
C PHE A 48 -15.68 -11.10 -13.10
N SER A 49 -14.57 -11.34 -13.78
CA SER A 49 -13.41 -12.03 -13.22
C SER A 49 -12.25 -11.07 -12.95
N LEU A 50 -11.52 -11.33 -11.87
CA LEU A 50 -10.19 -10.76 -11.59
C LEU A 50 -9.26 -11.89 -11.17
N ALA A 51 -8.14 -12.06 -11.88
CA ALA A 51 -7.15 -13.11 -11.67
C ALA A 51 -7.78 -14.52 -11.53
N GLY A 52 -8.77 -14.82 -12.38
CA GLY A 52 -9.45 -16.13 -12.39
C GLY A 52 -10.44 -16.34 -11.23
N LYS A 53 -10.75 -15.32 -10.43
CA LYS A 53 -11.77 -15.37 -9.37
C LYS A 53 -13.01 -14.57 -9.78
N ASP A 54 -14.17 -15.06 -9.37
CA ASP A 54 -15.48 -14.52 -9.73
C ASP A 54 -15.92 -13.42 -8.73
N TYR A 55 -16.12 -12.21 -9.25
CA TYR A 55 -16.56 -11.03 -8.52
C TYR A 55 -17.89 -10.51 -9.06
N ALA A 56 -18.54 -9.68 -8.26
CA ALA A 56 -19.79 -9.03 -8.64
C ALA A 56 -19.88 -7.61 -8.07
N ILE A 57 -20.58 -6.74 -8.78
CA ILE A 57 -20.98 -5.40 -8.33
C ILE A 57 -22.48 -5.25 -8.51
N ASP A 58 -23.14 -4.53 -7.61
CA ASP A 58 -24.55 -4.14 -7.76
C ASP A 58 -24.78 -3.47 -9.13
N ILE A 59 -25.74 -3.96 -9.91
CA ILE A 59 -26.05 -3.38 -11.22
C ILE A 59 -26.40 -1.89 -11.11
N MET A 60 -26.98 -1.47 -9.99
CA MET A 60 -27.37 -0.07 -9.77
C MET A 60 -26.17 0.87 -9.69
N LYS A 61 -24.97 0.34 -9.46
CA LYS A 61 -23.72 1.11 -9.46
C LYS A 61 -23.04 1.15 -10.82
N VAL A 62 -23.45 0.31 -11.77
CA VAL A 62 -22.86 0.21 -13.11
C VAL A 62 -23.69 1.02 -14.10
N LYS A 63 -23.07 2.04 -14.71
CA LYS A 63 -23.68 2.86 -15.77
C LYS A 63 -23.64 2.17 -17.13
N GLU A 64 -22.47 1.66 -17.51
CA GLU A 64 -22.31 0.93 -18.77
C GLU A 64 -21.08 0.01 -18.74
N ILE A 65 -21.03 -0.90 -19.70
CA ILE A 65 -19.88 -1.77 -19.97
C ILE A 65 -19.20 -1.25 -21.23
N ALA A 66 -17.90 -1.01 -21.15
CA ALA A 66 -17.10 -0.49 -22.24
C ALA A 66 -15.88 -1.39 -22.51
N LYS A 67 -15.31 -1.23 -23.71
CA LYS A 67 -13.97 -1.72 -24.01
C LYS A 67 -13.11 -0.55 -24.42
N ALA A 68 -11.94 -0.43 -23.81
CA ALA A 68 -11.02 0.66 -24.08
C ALA A 68 -9.59 0.13 -24.06
N GLY A 69 -8.79 0.58 -25.01
CA GLY A 69 -7.34 0.45 -24.94
C GLY A 69 -6.72 1.84 -24.79
N ARG A 70 -5.48 1.90 -24.31
CA ARG A 70 -4.65 3.11 -24.24
C ARG A 70 -5.28 4.23 -23.40
N PHE A 71 -5.02 4.20 -22.10
CA PHE A 71 -5.40 5.28 -21.19
C PHE A 71 -4.41 6.44 -21.29
N THR A 72 -4.91 7.67 -21.18
CA THR A 72 -4.06 8.85 -21.13
C THR A 72 -3.36 8.87 -19.77
N TYR A 73 -2.04 8.74 -19.79
CA TYR A 73 -1.23 8.76 -18.58
C TYR A 73 -1.41 10.06 -17.80
N VAL A 74 -1.55 9.92 -16.48
CA VAL A 74 -1.64 11.05 -15.55
C VAL A 74 -0.44 10.99 -14.60
N PRO A 75 0.46 11.98 -14.62
CA PRO A 75 1.58 12.05 -13.69
C PRO A 75 1.09 12.10 -12.23
N ASN A 76 1.82 11.43 -11.33
CA ASN A 76 1.54 11.36 -9.89
C ASN A 76 0.19 10.73 -9.53
N ALA A 77 -0.43 9.96 -10.43
CA ALA A 77 -1.60 9.17 -10.11
C ALA A 77 -1.23 8.02 -9.15
N LEU A 78 -2.21 7.59 -8.34
CA LEU A 78 -2.02 6.45 -7.45
C LEU A 78 -1.70 5.18 -8.27
N PRO A 79 -0.92 4.21 -7.75
CA PRO A 79 -0.46 3.06 -8.54
C PRO A 79 -1.57 2.21 -9.17
N PHE A 80 -2.77 2.22 -8.59
CA PHE A 80 -3.93 1.50 -9.12
C PHE A 80 -4.70 2.28 -10.19
N VAL A 81 -4.33 3.54 -10.46
CA VAL A 81 -4.92 4.40 -11.49
C VAL A 81 -4.10 4.26 -12.77
N LEU A 82 -4.68 3.65 -13.79
CA LEU A 82 -4.02 3.47 -15.10
C LEU A 82 -3.92 4.77 -15.90
N GLY A 83 -4.75 5.76 -15.57
CA GLY A 83 -4.80 7.06 -16.23
C GLY A 83 -6.22 7.60 -16.31
N VAL A 84 -6.50 8.36 -17.35
CA VAL A 84 -7.85 8.87 -17.67
C VAL A 84 -8.29 8.45 -19.07
N TYR A 85 -9.59 8.39 -19.27
CA TYR A 85 -10.22 8.04 -20.54
C TYR A 85 -11.33 9.03 -20.89
N ASN A 86 -11.43 9.40 -22.16
CA ASN A 86 -12.51 10.27 -22.64
C ASN A 86 -13.70 9.40 -23.05
N LEU A 87 -14.71 9.35 -22.18
CA LEU A 87 -15.96 8.66 -22.40
C LEU A 87 -17.01 9.66 -22.91
N ARG A 88 -17.18 9.74 -24.23
CA ARG A 88 -18.18 10.59 -24.92
C ARG A 88 -18.13 12.09 -24.53
N GLY A 89 -16.94 12.61 -24.27
CA GLY A 89 -16.71 14.00 -23.86
C GLY A 89 -16.36 14.16 -22.39
N ASP A 90 -16.69 13.17 -21.55
CA ASP A 90 -16.39 13.18 -20.12
C ASP A 90 -15.06 12.48 -19.84
N ILE A 91 -14.13 13.19 -19.19
CA ILE A 91 -12.84 12.62 -18.79
C ILE A 91 -13.04 11.89 -17.45
N ILE A 92 -12.91 10.57 -17.48
CA ILE A 92 -13.07 9.73 -16.29
C ILE A 92 -11.75 9.05 -15.90
N PRO A 93 -11.46 8.93 -14.59
CA PRO A 93 -10.33 8.14 -14.10
C PRO A 93 -10.54 6.65 -14.33
N ILE A 94 -9.47 5.95 -14.69
CA ILE A 94 -9.46 4.51 -14.93
C ILE A 94 -8.64 3.80 -13.87
N ILE A 95 -9.24 2.80 -13.22
CA ILE A 95 -8.69 2.07 -12.08
C ILE A 95 -8.60 0.59 -12.39
N ASP A 96 -7.46 -0.04 -12.11
CA ASP A 96 -7.33 -1.51 -12.15
C ASP A 96 -7.55 -2.08 -10.74
N LEU A 97 -8.63 -2.86 -10.57
CA LEU A 97 -8.95 -3.46 -9.28
C LEU A 97 -7.91 -4.50 -8.83
N ARG A 98 -7.16 -5.12 -9.75
CA ARG A 98 -6.11 -6.06 -9.39
C ARG A 98 -4.95 -5.33 -8.72
N LEU A 99 -4.57 -4.17 -9.27
CA LEU A 99 -3.59 -3.29 -8.63
C LEU A 99 -4.13 -2.72 -7.31
N PHE A 100 -5.42 -2.37 -7.25
CA PHE A 100 -6.05 -1.87 -6.02
C PHE A 100 -6.08 -2.91 -4.89
N PHE A 101 -6.35 -4.18 -5.22
CA PHE A 101 -6.35 -5.30 -4.27
C PHE A 101 -4.97 -5.96 -4.11
N ASN A 102 -3.95 -5.43 -4.77
CA ASN A 102 -2.58 -5.94 -4.72
C ASN A 102 -2.48 -7.43 -5.12
N ILE A 103 -3.22 -7.80 -6.18
CA ILE A 103 -3.24 -9.14 -6.77
C ILE A 103 -2.10 -9.25 -7.79
N ASP A 104 -1.15 -10.16 -7.54
CA ASP A 104 -0.01 -10.42 -8.43
C ASP A 104 -0.46 -11.05 -9.75
N MET A 105 -0.24 -10.36 -10.87
CA MET A 105 -0.55 -10.86 -12.21
C MET A 105 0.44 -10.34 -13.27
N PRO A 106 0.57 -11.05 -14.41
CA PRO A 106 1.37 -10.59 -15.54
C PRO A 106 0.94 -9.20 -16.02
N GLU A 107 1.90 -8.43 -16.49
CA GLU A 107 1.65 -7.12 -17.11
C GLU A 107 0.72 -7.28 -18.32
N ARG A 108 -0.28 -6.40 -18.44
CA ARG A 108 -1.24 -6.45 -19.56
C ARG A 108 -0.53 -6.06 -20.86
N GLU A 109 -0.93 -6.65 -21.97
CA GLU A 109 -0.36 -6.30 -23.28
C GLU A 109 -0.66 -4.82 -23.60
N TYR A 110 0.37 -4.05 -23.95
CA TYR A 110 0.33 -2.60 -24.08
C TYR A 110 -0.72 -2.05 -25.07
N ASP A 111 -1.14 -2.85 -26.06
CA ASP A 111 -2.10 -2.45 -27.12
C ASP A 111 -3.41 -3.28 -27.10
N ALA A 112 -3.65 -4.10 -26.08
CA ALA A 112 -4.89 -4.86 -25.98
C ALA A 112 -6.09 -3.97 -25.58
N LEU A 113 -7.29 -4.35 -26.06
CA LEU A 113 -8.54 -3.73 -25.59
C LEU A 113 -8.92 -4.35 -24.25
N GLU A 114 -9.10 -3.50 -23.25
CA GLU A 114 -9.45 -3.91 -21.89
C GLU A 114 -10.96 -3.89 -21.66
N ASN A 115 -11.45 -4.87 -20.90
CA ASN A 115 -12.83 -4.89 -20.44
C ASN A 115 -12.97 -3.91 -19.26
N MET A 116 -13.96 -3.02 -19.36
CA MET A 116 -14.14 -1.94 -18.39
C MET A 116 -15.59 -1.80 -17.94
N LEU A 117 -15.79 -1.66 -16.63
CA LEU A 117 -17.06 -1.28 -16.01
C LEU A 117 -17.05 0.22 -15.70
N ILE A 118 -18.02 0.95 -16.21
CA ILE A 118 -18.23 2.35 -15.83
C ILE A 118 -19.14 2.38 -14.62
N VAL A 119 -18.63 2.84 -13.48
CA VAL A 119 -19.39 2.93 -12.23
C VAL A 119 -19.57 4.37 -11.78
N SER A 120 -20.59 4.62 -10.97
CA SER A 120 -20.82 5.94 -10.39
C SER A 120 -21.09 5.91 -8.89
N ILE A 121 -20.53 6.89 -8.19
CA ILE A 121 -20.72 7.12 -6.76
C ILE A 121 -20.98 8.60 -6.54
N GLY A 122 -22.19 8.93 -6.10
CA GLY A 122 -22.64 10.32 -6.09
C GLY A 122 -22.55 10.91 -7.50
N GLU A 123 -21.81 12.02 -7.63
CA GLU A 123 -21.59 12.71 -8.91
C GLU A 123 -20.34 12.22 -9.66
N LEU A 124 -19.50 11.42 -9.02
CA LEU A 124 -18.24 10.93 -9.60
C LEU A 124 -18.49 9.69 -10.46
N THR A 125 -17.80 9.62 -11.60
CA THR A 125 -17.84 8.47 -12.51
C THR A 125 -16.42 7.92 -12.69
N PHE A 126 -16.27 6.61 -12.56
CA PHE A 126 -14.99 5.91 -12.65
C PHE A 126 -15.09 4.79 -13.68
N GLY A 127 -14.00 4.52 -14.38
CA GLY A 127 -13.85 3.29 -15.15
C GLY A 127 -13.03 2.28 -14.35
N ILE A 128 -13.51 1.05 -14.29
CA ILE A 128 -12.86 -0.06 -13.60
C ILE A 128 -12.46 -1.10 -14.63
N VAL A 129 -11.16 -1.37 -14.74
CA VAL A 129 -10.64 -2.41 -15.61
C VAL A 129 -10.72 -3.76 -14.88
N VAL A 130 -11.25 -4.76 -15.59
CA VAL A 130 -11.44 -6.14 -15.14
C VAL A 130 -10.90 -7.12 -16.19
N ASP A 131 -10.78 -8.40 -15.87
CA ASP A 131 -10.25 -9.38 -16.84
C ASP A 131 -11.33 -9.77 -17.84
N GLU A 132 -12.47 -10.29 -17.38
CA GLU A 132 -13.62 -10.61 -18.23
C GLU A 132 -14.93 -10.20 -17.57
N ILE A 133 -15.90 -9.78 -18.38
CA ILE A 133 -17.26 -9.46 -17.91
C ILE A 133 -18.17 -10.57 -18.41
N ASP A 134 -18.81 -11.28 -17.49
CA ASP A 134 -19.58 -12.49 -17.83
C ASP A 134 -21.02 -12.15 -18.22
N LYS A 135 -21.85 -11.74 -17.25
CA LYS A 135 -23.30 -11.54 -17.42
C LYS A 135 -23.91 -10.78 -16.24
N VAL A 136 -25.18 -10.44 -16.39
CA VAL A 136 -26.02 -9.95 -15.30
C VAL A 136 -26.71 -11.15 -14.64
N VAL A 137 -26.59 -11.26 -13.32
CA VAL A 137 -27.22 -12.31 -12.52
C VAL A 137 -28.23 -11.68 -11.56
N GLY A 138 -29.45 -12.23 -11.55
CA GLY A 138 -30.48 -11.88 -10.59
C GLY A 138 -30.48 -12.86 -9.42
N ILE A 139 -30.51 -12.35 -8.20
CA ILE A 139 -30.53 -13.12 -6.96
C ILE A 139 -31.57 -12.56 -5.99
N GLN A 140 -31.82 -13.30 -4.92
CA GLN A 140 -32.46 -12.79 -3.72
C GLN A 140 -31.43 -12.07 -2.84
N LYS A 141 -31.72 -10.86 -2.37
CA LYS A 141 -30.83 -10.11 -1.48
C LYS A 141 -30.57 -10.86 -0.18
N SER A 142 -31.53 -11.66 0.28
CA SER A 142 -31.41 -12.52 1.46
C SER A 142 -30.41 -13.67 1.31
N THR A 143 -30.03 -14.05 0.08
CA THR A 143 -29.02 -15.11 -0.15
C THR A 143 -27.59 -14.59 -0.10
N ILE A 144 -27.40 -13.28 0.08
CA ILE A 144 -26.09 -12.68 0.29
C ILE A 144 -25.65 -12.99 1.72
N ASN A 145 -24.65 -13.85 1.85
CA ASN A 145 -24.05 -14.18 3.13
C ASN A 145 -22.99 -13.14 3.53
N PRO A 146 -22.77 -12.91 4.83
CA PRO A 146 -21.67 -12.08 5.28
C PRO A 146 -20.34 -12.66 4.79
N PRO A 147 -19.36 -11.82 4.47
CA PRO A 147 -18.07 -12.30 4.02
C PRO A 147 -17.34 -13.06 5.15
N HIS A 148 -16.69 -14.16 4.80
CA HIS A 148 -15.92 -14.99 5.72
C HIS A 148 -14.49 -14.42 5.85
N PRO A 149 -13.89 -14.37 7.06
CA PRO A 149 -12.51 -13.90 7.27
C PRO A 149 -11.40 -14.64 6.49
N LEU A 150 -11.74 -15.72 5.77
CA LEU A 150 -10.81 -16.54 4.99
C LEU A 150 -10.76 -16.14 3.50
N PHE A 151 -11.52 -15.13 3.06
CA PHE A 151 -11.38 -14.55 1.73
C PHE A 151 -10.07 -13.74 1.68
N GLY A 152 -8.96 -14.43 1.42
CA GLY A 152 -7.58 -14.00 1.73
C GLY A 152 -6.90 -13.02 0.79
N ASP A 153 -7.55 -12.61 -0.31
CA ASP A 153 -6.91 -11.77 -1.34
C ASP A 153 -7.48 -10.34 -1.37
N ILE A 154 -8.62 -10.11 -0.73
CA ILE A 154 -9.29 -8.81 -0.71
C ILE A 154 -9.72 -8.51 0.71
N ASN A 155 -9.47 -7.27 1.15
CA ASN A 155 -9.90 -6.83 2.46
C ASN A 155 -11.43 -6.92 2.61
N ILE A 156 -11.89 -7.66 3.62
CA ILE A 156 -13.30 -7.87 3.96
C ILE A 156 -14.13 -6.59 4.04
N LYS A 157 -13.52 -5.44 4.35
CA LYS A 157 -14.20 -4.14 4.41
C LYS A 157 -14.71 -3.65 3.04
N TYR A 158 -14.10 -4.12 1.94
CA TYR A 158 -14.51 -3.81 0.58
C TYR A 158 -15.50 -4.84 0.03
N ILE A 159 -15.84 -5.85 0.82
CA ILE A 159 -16.77 -6.92 0.45
C ILE A 159 -18.10 -6.64 1.14
N GLN A 160 -19.15 -6.48 0.35
CA GLN A 160 -20.53 -6.39 0.84
C GLN A 160 -21.01 -7.75 1.36
N GLY A 161 -20.62 -8.82 0.67
CA GLY A 161 -20.96 -10.19 1.03
C GLY A 161 -20.50 -11.20 -0.02
N VAL A 162 -20.94 -12.45 0.14
CA VAL A 162 -20.71 -13.51 -0.83
C VAL A 162 -22.02 -14.20 -1.17
N VAL A 163 -22.17 -14.61 -2.42
CA VAL A 163 -23.36 -15.30 -2.91
C VAL A 163 -22.96 -16.47 -3.79
N GLU A 164 -23.62 -17.60 -3.59
CA GLU A 164 -23.46 -18.76 -4.46
C GLU A 164 -24.64 -18.82 -5.44
N VAL A 165 -24.35 -18.88 -6.74
CA VAL A 165 -25.36 -19.02 -7.80
C VAL A 165 -24.90 -20.09 -8.77
N ASN A 166 -25.73 -21.10 -9.02
CA ASN A 166 -25.42 -22.21 -9.94
C ASN A 166 -24.04 -22.86 -9.66
N ASN A 167 -23.75 -23.14 -8.38
CA ASN A 167 -22.48 -23.72 -7.91
C ASN A 167 -21.23 -22.85 -8.21
N ARG A 168 -21.40 -21.56 -8.46
CA ARG A 168 -20.32 -20.58 -8.54
C ARG A 168 -20.43 -19.58 -7.40
N LEU A 169 -19.31 -19.31 -6.75
CA LEU A 169 -19.21 -18.37 -5.64
C LEU A 169 -18.78 -17.00 -6.18
N TYR A 170 -19.60 -15.98 -5.95
CA TYR A 170 -19.31 -14.60 -6.30
C TYR A 170 -19.00 -13.79 -5.05
N VAL A 171 -17.90 -13.04 -5.08
CA VAL A 171 -17.58 -12.03 -4.07
C VAL A 171 -18.19 -10.70 -4.48
N LEU A 172 -19.15 -10.22 -3.69
CA LEU A 172 -19.88 -8.99 -3.97
C LEU A 172 -19.11 -7.79 -3.39
N LEU A 173 -18.61 -6.92 -4.26
CA LEU A 173 -17.82 -5.75 -3.90
C LEU A 173 -18.70 -4.56 -3.52
N ASP A 174 -18.28 -3.85 -2.47
CA ASP A 174 -18.90 -2.62 -1.99
C ASP A 174 -18.21 -1.40 -2.63
N ILE A 175 -18.72 -0.97 -3.79
CA ILE A 175 -18.14 0.13 -4.57
C ILE A 175 -18.13 1.45 -3.80
N ASP A 176 -19.14 1.70 -2.95
CA ASP A 176 -19.19 2.91 -2.13
C ASP A 176 -18.09 2.91 -1.06
N LYS A 177 -17.70 1.75 -0.50
CA LYS A 177 -16.54 1.68 0.41
C LYS A 177 -15.20 1.68 -0.31
N ILE A 178 -15.16 1.22 -1.55
CA ILE A 178 -13.94 1.21 -2.37
C ILE A 178 -13.58 2.63 -2.83
N PHE A 179 -14.55 3.44 -3.28
CA PHE A 179 -14.26 4.79 -3.80
C PHE A 179 -15.03 5.94 -3.12
N GLY A 180 -15.86 5.69 -2.11
CA GLY A 180 -16.54 6.74 -1.36
C GLY A 180 -15.66 7.34 -0.26
N SER A 181 -15.46 8.65 -0.33
CA SER A 181 -14.92 9.46 0.75
C SER A 181 -15.96 9.58 1.88
N LYS A 182 -15.54 9.46 3.15
CA LYS A 182 -16.34 9.99 4.25
C LYS A 182 -16.36 11.51 4.11
N ALA A 183 -17.55 12.04 3.85
CA ALA A 183 -17.86 13.47 3.89
C ALA A 183 -17.42 14.11 5.21
N ASP A 184 -16.52 15.09 5.11
CA ASP A 184 -16.54 16.39 5.81
C ASP A 184 -15.21 17.12 5.58
N ASN A 185 -15.05 17.76 4.41
CA ASN A 185 -14.20 18.94 4.23
C ASN A 185 -14.43 19.57 2.85
N LYS A 186 -15.46 20.41 2.78
CA LYS A 186 -15.96 21.06 1.55
C LYS A 186 -15.09 22.25 1.09
N ALA A 187 -13.78 22.14 1.19
CA ALA A 187 -12.84 23.21 0.80
C ALA A 187 -11.71 22.76 -0.14
N SER A 188 -11.54 21.47 -0.41
CA SER A 188 -10.43 20.94 -1.21
C SER A 188 -10.79 20.51 -2.63
N GLU A 189 -12.08 20.50 -3.00
CA GLU A 189 -12.52 19.89 -4.26
C GLU A 189 -12.35 20.82 -5.48
N ASP A 190 -12.51 22.14 -5.32
CA ASP A 190 -12.32 23.11 -6.41
C ASP A 190 -10.84 23.43 -6.72
N ALA A 191 -9.94 23.25 -5.74
CA ALA A 191 -8.52 23.59 -5.90
C ALA A 191 -7.77 22.54 -6.73
N VAL A 192 -8.08 21.25 -6.51
CA VAL A 192 -7.35 20.14 -7.13
C VAL A 192 -7.71 19.99 -8.61
N MET A 193 -8.99 20.13 -8.96
CA MET A 193 -9.43 20.02 -10.37
C MET A 193 -8.99 21.22 -11.24
N LYS A 194 -8.95 22.43 -10.66
CA LYS A 194 -8.59 23.66 -11.40
C LYS A 194 -7.09 23.78 -11.64
N GLU A 195 -6.27 23.28 -10.72
CA GLU A 195 -4.81 23.26 -10.86
C GLU A 195 -4.33 22.19 -11.86
N MET A 196 -5.06 21.08 -11.98
CA MET A 196 -4.75 19.98 -12.88
C MET A 196 -5.08 20.32 -14.34
N ALA A 197 -6.18 21.04 -14.59
CA ALA A 197 -6.55 21.53 -15.92
C ALA A 197 -5.62 22.64 -16.45
N ALA A 198 -5.09 23.50 -15.57
CA ALA A 198 -4.21 24.61 -15.96
C ALA A 198 -2.80 24.14 -16.39
N ARG A 199 -2.33 22.99 -15.88
CA ARG A 199 -0.98 22.47 -16.16
C ARG A 199 -0.87 21.72 -17.50
N VAL A 200 -1.98 21.30 -18.08
CA VAL A 200 -2.01 20.64 -19.41
C VAL A 200 -1.80 21.63 -20.56
N ALA A 201 -2.04 22.93 -20.33
CA ALA A 201 -2.00 23.96 -21.37
C ALA A 201 -0.61 24.61 -21.59
N ALA A 202 0.42 24.27 -20.82
CA ALA A 202 1.73 24.92 -20.91
C ALA A 202 2.86 23.90 -21.08
N SER A 203 3.25 23.64 -22.32
CA SER A 203 4.51 22.98 -22.65
C SER A 203 5.15 23.72 -23.82
N PRO A 204 6.45 24.04 -23.74
CA PRO A 204 7.28 23.80 -24.90
C PRO A 204 8.56 23.00 -24.57
N ALA A 205 8.93 22.20 -25.57
CA ALA A 205 10.13 21.38 -25.64
C ALA A 205 11.42 22.22 -25.67
N GLY A 206 12.51 21.66 -25.14
CA GLY A 206 13.86 22.19 -25.32
C GLY A 206 14.94 21.27 -24.76
N ALA A 207 15.71 20.65 -25.66
CA ALA A 207 16.90 19.85 -25.36
C ALA A 207 18.11 20.73 -24.99
N ALA A 208 18.94 20.32 -24.02
CA ALA A 208 20.34 20.75 -23.92
C ALA A 208 21.22 19.81 -23.07
N LYS A 209 22.52 19.85 -23.34
CA LYS A 209 23.57 18.83 -23.18
C LYS A 209 24.25 18.77 -21.80
N LYS A 210 24.84 17.59 -21.54
CA LYS A 210 25.84 17.25 -20.52
C LYS A 210 27.06 18.20 -20.52
N GLN A 211 27.58 18.49 -19.33
CA GLN A 211 29.01 18.69 -19.08
C GLN A 211 29.37 18.24 -17.66
N ALA A 212 30.44 17.45 -17.56
CA ALA A 212 30.98 16.88 -16.34
C ALA A 212 32.20 17.68 -15.86
N ALA A 213 32.43 17.69 -14.54
CA ALA A 213 33.66 18.17 -13.89
C ALA A 213 34.14 17.11 -12.87
N PRO A 214 35.45 17.08 -12.53
CA PRO A 214 36.20 15.83 -12.36
C PRO A 214 36.17 15.26 -10.94
N ALA A 215 36.19 13.92 -10.86
CA ALA A 215 36.24 13.15 -9.62
C ALA A 215 37.67 12.99 -9.08
N PRO A 216 37.87 12.91 -7.76
CA PRO A 216 39.13 12.46 -7.16
C PRO A 216 39.28 10.93 -7.25
N LYS A 217 40.51 10.47 -7.00
CA LYS A 217 41.11 9.17 -7.34
C LYS A 217 40.22 7.94 -7.06
N LYS A 218 40.08 7.09 -8.09
CA LYS A 218 39.34 5.82 -8.10
C LYS A 218 39.95 4.79 -7.16
N GLU A 219 39.26 4.49 -6.07
CA GLU A 219 39.18 3.11 -5.60
C GLU A 219 38.43 2.28 -6.67
N GLU A 220 38.84 1.04 -6.92
CA GLU A 220 38.13 0.13 -7.81
C GLU A 220 36.72 -0.13 -7.25
N ARG A 221 35.75 0.70 -7.65
CA ARG A 221 34.34 0.51 -7.32
C ARG A 221 33.88 -0.71 -8.09
N VAL A 222 33.58 -1.78 -7.35
CA VAL A 222 33.05 -3.03 -7.91
C VAL A 222 31.77 -2.71 -8.66
N ASP A 223 31.64 -3.14 -9.92
CA ASP A 223 30.42 -2.94 -10.69
C ASP A 223 29.39 -4.00 -10.30
N TYR A 224 28.37 -3.57 -9.54
CA TYR A 224 27.23 -4.39 -9.11
C TYR A 224 25.90 -3.86 -9.66
N SER A 225 25.93 -3.10 -10.76
CA SER A 225 24.75 -2.50 -11.41
C SER A 225 23.59 -3.47 -11.62
N PHE A 226 23.87 -4.69 -12.10
CA PHE A 226 22.83 -5.72 -12.30
C PHE A 226 22.11 -6.11 -10.99
N VAL A 227 22.84 -6.19 -9.88
CA VAL A 227 22.25 -6.51 -8.57
C VAL A 227 21.38 -5.36 -8.09
N VAL A 228 21.80 -4.11 -8.32
CA VAL A 228 20.98 -2.93 -8.00
C VAL A 228 19.65 -2.98 -8.74
N ASP A 229 19.66 -3.19 -10.06
CA ASP A 229 18.45 -3.23 -10.88
C ASP A 229 17.52 -4.36 -10.44
N SER A 230 18.08 -5.53 -10.12
CA SER A 230 17.33 -6.69 -9.63
C SER A 230 16.69 -6.42 -8.26
N LEU A 231 17.42 -5.79 -7.33
CA LEU A 231 16.91 -5.44 -6.00
C LEU A 231 15.81 -4.39 -6.06
N ALA A 232 15.97 -3.39 -6.93
CA ALA A 232 14.96 -2.35 -7.16
C ALA A 232 13.67 -2.95 -7.74
N SER A 233 13.80 -3.82 -8.75
CA SER A 233 12.65 -4.48 -9.39
C SER A 233 11.93 -5.45 -8.46
N MET A 234 12.67 -6.35 -7.79
CA MET A 234 12.07 -7.44 -7.02
C MET A 234 11.63 -7.05 -5.60
N ARG A 235 12.28 -6.06 -4.99
CA ARG A 235 12.10 -5.71 -3.57
C ARG A 235 11.98 -4.22 -3.31
N LYS A 236 11.90 -3.38 -4.35
CA LYS A 236 11.86 -1.91 -4.23
C LYS A 236 13.03 -1.34 -3.43
N PHE A 237 14.15 -2.06 -3.36
CA PHE A 237 15.33 -1.63 -2.65
C PHE A 237 16.18 -0.75 -3.56
N THR A 238 16.44 0.47 -3.13
CA THR A 238 17.18 1.49 -3.87
C THR A 238 18.60 1.59 -3.31
N ALA A 239 19.59 1.20 -4.11
CA ALA A 239 20.99 1.45 -3.78
C ALA A 239 21.29 2.95 -3.93
N SER A 240 21.75 3.58 -2.85
CA SER A 240 22.02 5.02 -2.82
C SER A 240 23.12 5.36 -1.83
N MET A 241 23.44 6.65 -1.68
CA MET A 241 24.40 7.14 -0.68
C MET A 241 24.07 6.69 0.76
N LEU A 242 22.80 6.37 1.06
CA LEU A 242 22.38 5.90 2.37
C LEU A 242 22.96 4.52 2.72
N ASN A 243 23.10 3.63 1.73
CA ASN A 243 23.46 2.23 1.94
C ASN A 243 24.68 1.78 1.12
N ASP A 244 25.36 2.69 0.43
CA ASP A 244 26.45 2.38 -0.50
C ASP A 244 27.59 1.59 0.17
N LYS A 245 28.00 1.99 1.37
CA LYS A 245 29.04 1.28 2.16
C LYS A 245 28.64 -0.18 2.40
N TRP A 246 27.38 -0.42 2.76
CA TRP A 246 26.87 -1.77 2.98
C TRP A 246 26.76 -2.55 1.68
N MET A 247 26.24 -1.94 0.61
CA MET A 247 26.12 -2.57 -0.71
C MET A 247 27.45 -3.10 -1.23
N GLN A 248 28.52 -2.31 -1.12
CA GLN A 248 29.86 -2.71 -1.55
C GLN A 248 30.38 -3.93 -0.76
N VAL A 249 30.18 -3.95 0.55
CA VAL A 249 30.61 -5.07 1.42
C VAL A 249 29.76 -6.31 1.14
N ARG A 250 28.44 -6.16 1.12
CA ARG A 250 27.50 -7.27 0.91
C ARG A 250 27.68 -7.93 -0.45
N TYR A 251 27.96 -7.16 -1.49
CA TYR A 251 28.22 -7.70 -2.82
C TYR A 251 29.49 -8.56 -2.86
N LYS A 252 30.57 -8.13 -2.19
CA LYS A 252 31.79 -8.95 -2.08
C LYS A 252 31.54 -10.27 -1.34
N GLU A 253 30.75 -10.24 -0.27
CA GLU A 253 30.32 -11.46 0.42
C GLU A 253 29.49 -12.37 -0.50
N TRP A 254 28.56 -11.79 -1.25
CA TRP A 254 27.72 -12.53 -2.20
C TRP A 254 28.53 -13.21 -3.30
N GLU A 255 29.53 -12.51 -3.85
CA GLU A 255 30.47 -13.07 -4.81
C GLU A 255 31.30 -14.21 -4.18
N GLY A 256 31.74 -14.06 -2.94
CA GLY A 256 32.42 -15.12 -2.19
C GLY A 256 31.55 -16.36 -1.94
N GLU A 257 30.27 -16.17 -1.65
CA GLU A 257 29.28 -17.23 -1.38
C GLU A 257 28.92 -18.02 -2.66
N ARG A 258 28.85 -17.37 -3.83
CA ARG A 258 28.36 -17.97 -5.10
C ARG A 258 29.46 -18.29 -6.12
N GLY A 259 30.63 -17.67 -5.99
CA GLY A 259 31.74 -17.74 -6.94
C GLY A 259 31.67 -16.65 -8.03
N LYS A 260 32.84 -16.27 -8.55
CA LYS A 260 32.98 -15.22 -9.58
C LYS A 260 32.11 -15.50 -10.80
N GLY A 261 31.38 -14.49 -11.24
CA GLY A 261 30.50 -14.57 -12.42
C GLY A 261 29.13 -15.22 -12.17
N LYS A 262 28.81 -15.65 -10.94
CA LYS A 262 27.49 -16.21 -10.55
C LYS A 262 26.76 -15.31 -9.55
N THR A 263 26.90 -13.99 -9.70
CA THR A 263 26.40 -12.99 -8.73
C THR A 263 25.01 -12.46 -9.05
N GLN A 264 24.41 -12.85 -10.18
CA GLN A 264 23.08 -12.41 -10.60
C GLN A 264 21.98 -12.91 -9.65
N LEU A 265 21.05 -12.03 -9.31
CA LEU A 265 19.82 -12.40 -8.61
C LEU A 265 18.80 -12.86 -9.65
N GLN A 266 18.39 -14.13 -9.59
CA GLN A 266 17.47 -14.69 -10.58
C GLN A 266 16.03 -14.69 -10.09
N THR A 267 15.85 -14.80 -8.79
CA THR A 267 14.53 -14.93 -8.16
C THR A 267 14.35 -13.90 -7.05
N PRO A 268 13.09 -13.56 -6.73
CA PRO A 268 12.76 -12.79 -5.53
C PRO A 268 13.37 -13.39 -4.24
N ALA A 269 13.49 -14.71 -4.17
CA ALA A 269 14.13 -15.39 -3.04
C ALA A 269 15.64 -15.12 -2.96
N ASP A 270 16.33 -15.00 -4.10
CA ASP A 270 17.74 -14.59 -4.10
C ASP A 270 17.90 -13.16 -3.56
N ALA A 271 16.97 -12.26 -3.93
CA ALA A 271 16.93 -10.91 -3.37
C ALA A 271 16.70 -10.93 -1.85
N ASP A 272 15.82 -11.79 -1.35
CA ASP A 272 15.62 -11.96 0.10
C ASP A 272 16.89 -12.44 0.82
N ILE A 273 17.58 -13.42 0.25
CA ILE A 273 18.84 -13.93 0.81
C ILE A 273 19.93 -12.84 0.76
N PHE A 274 19.96 -12.04 -0.30
CA PHE A 274 20.87 -10.91 -0.41
C PHE A 274 20.59 -9.87 0.69
N LEU A 275 19.33 -9.45 0.84
CA LEU A 275 18.88 -8.44 1.80
C LEU A 275 18.78 -8.95 3.24
N LYS A 276 18.89 -10.25 3.51
CA LYS A 276 18.79 -10.81 4.86
C LYS A 276 19.73 -10.15 5.87
N LYS A 277 20.93 -9.74 5.43
CA LYS A 277 21.95 -9.05 6.26
C LYS A 277 21.78 -7.52 6.28
N PHE A 278 20.79 -6.98 5.58
CA PHE A 278 20.48 -5.55 5.53
C PHE A 278 19.69 -5.10 6.76
N PHE A 279 18.66 -5.85 7.12
CA PHE A 279 17.74 -5.46 8.17
C PHE A 279 18.42 -5.39 9.53
N SER A 280 18.01 -4.41 10.31
CA SER A 280 18.49 -4.23 11.66
C SER A 280 17.93 -5.31 12.60
N PRO A 281 18.56 -5.54 13.77
CA PRO A 281 18.10 -6.55 14.72
C PRO A 281 16.64 -6.34 15.10
N PHE A 282 15.87 -7.44 15.19
CA PHE A 282 14.45 -7.40 15.54
C PHE A 282 13.56 -6.62 14.56
N ASN A 283 13.95 -6.47 13.28
CA ASN A 283 13.03 -5.95 12.27
C ASN A 283 11.73 -6.80 12.24
N GLY A 284 10.57 -6.13 12.32
CA GLY A 284 9.26 -6.77 12.36
C GLY A 284 8.97 -7.66 13.58
N SER A 285 9.80 -7.63 14.61
CA SER A 285 9.67 -8.49 15.80
C SER A 285 9.94 -7.72 17.11
N TRP A 286 9.68 -8.36 18.25
CA TRP A 286 9.89 -7.79 19.57
C TRP A 286 11.37 -7.70 19.91
N TRP A 287 11.80 -6.58 20.49
CA TRP A 287 13.19 -6.43 20.92
C TRP A 287 13.48 -7.31 22.13
N ASP A 288 14.65 -7.95 22.13
CA ASP A 288 15.19 -8.52 23.36
C ASP A 288 15.72 -7.43 24.30
N LYS A 289 16.04 -7.83 25.53
CA LYS A 289 16.57 -6.92 26.55
C LYS A 289 17.89 -6.27 26.14
N ALA A 290 18.79 -7.00 25.48
CA ALA A 290 20.13 -6.51 25.16
C ALA A 290 20.08 -5.38 24.11
N TYR A 291 19.22 -5.55 23.10
CA TYR A 291 18.98 -4.54 22.08
C TYR A 291 18.23 -3.34 22.66
N ALA A 292 17.22 -3.57 23.49
CA ALA A 292 16.49 -2.50 24.17
C ALA A 292 17.42 -1.65 25.06
N ASP A 293 18.34 -2.28 25.82
CA ASP A 293 19.37 -1.59 26.61
C ASP A 293 20.39 -0.83 25.72
N SER A 294 20.63 -1.29 24.48
CA SER A 294 21.49 -0.58 23.52
C SER A 294 20.82 0.68 22.97
N VAL A 295 19.53 0.60 22.62
CA VAL A 295 18.74 1.77 22.22
C VAL A 295 18.63 2.76 23.37
N PHE A 296 18.37 2.29 24.61
CA PHE A 296 18.31 3.14 25.80
C PHE A 296 19.56 3.99 26.00
N LYS A 297 20.76 3.40 25.81
CA LYS A 297 22.04 4.11 25.94
C LYS A 297 22.27 5.14 24.83
N ALA A 298 21.70 4.91 23.65
CA ALA A 298 21.83 5.82 22.52
C ALA A 298 20.86 7.01 22.57
N LEU A 299 19.82 6.95 23.41
CA LEU A 299 18.86 8.03 23.57
C LEU A 299 19.49 9.26 24.26
N PRO A 300 19.26 10.48 23.73
CA PRO A 300 19.87 11.70 24.24
C PRO A 300 19.34 12.04 25.64
N ASP A 301 20.12 12.76 26.43
CA ASP A 301 19.58 13.40 27.63
C ASP A 301 18.59 14.50 27.22
N ASN A 302 17.40 14.49 27.83
CA ASN A 302 16.35 15.46 27.54
C ASN A 302 15.48 15.67 28.79
N THR A 303 15.21 16.93 29.11
CA THR A 303 14.40 17.36 30.27
C THR A 303 13.08 17.99 29.86
N ALA A 304 12.72 17.91 28.58
CA ALA A 304 11.44 18.42 28.08
C ALA A 304 10.26 17.71 28.76
N LYS A 305 9.22 18.48 29.10
CA LYS A 305 7.97 17.95 29.66
C LYS A 305 7.23 17.00 28.71
N GLN A 306 7.51 17.12 27.41
CA GLN A 306 6.96 16.28 26.37
C GLN A 306 8.07 15.85 25.41
N ILE A 307 8.15 14.55 25.13
CA ILE A 307 9.06 13.96 24.16
C ILE A 307 8.23 13.55 22.95
N VAL A 308 8.52 14.17 21.81
CA VAL A 308 7.84 13.91 20.53
C VAL A 308 8.75 13.03 19.67
N VAL A 309 8.20 11.91 19.21
CA VAL A 309 8.90 10.93 18.40
C VAL A 309 8.15 10.68 17.09
N TRP A 310 8.87 10.64 15.98
CA TRP A 310 8.33 10.18 14.70
C TRP A 310 8.94 8.82 14.35
N ASN A 311 8.10 7.83 14.10
CA ASN A 311 8.48 6.47 13.71
C ASN A 311 7.82 6.10 12.37
N PRO A 312 8.38 6.54 11.23
CA PRO A 312 7.92 6.12 9.92
C PRO A 312 8.33 4.67 9.62
N GLY A 313 7.48 3.95 8.88
CA GLY A 313 7.62 2.52 8.57
C GLY A 313 7.56 1.64 9.81
N CYS A 314 6.60 1.91 10.70
CA CYS A 314 6.45 1.16 11.95
C CYS A 314 6.00 -0.30 11.78
N GLY A 315 5.64 -0.72 10.57
CA GLY A 315 5.17 -2.06 10.24
C GLY A 315 3.97 -2.44 11.10
N LYS A 316 4.06 -3.62 11.73
CA LYS A 316 2.99 -4.16 12.60
C LYS A 316 2.96 -3.52 14.00
N GLY A 317 3.87 -2.60 14.31
CA GLY A 317 3.91 -1.87 15.58
C GLY A 317 4.75 -2.50 16.70
N CYS A 318 5.31 -3.71 16.52
CA CYS A 318 6.18 -4.34 17.53
C CYS A 318 7.36 -3.42 17.91
N GLU A 319 8.00 -2.80 16.91
CA GLU A 319 9.08 -1.84 17.11
C GLU A 319 8.61 -0.62 17.91
N THR A 320 7.48 -0.04 17.50
CA THR A 320 6.90 1.16 18.14
C THR A 320 6.57 0.94 19.60
N TYR A 321 6.00 -0.22 19.95
CA TYR A 321 5.72 -0.57 21.34
C TYR A 321 7.01 -0.78 22.15
N SER A 322 8.02 -1.41 21.55
CA SER A 322 9.33 -1.58 22.17
C SER A 322 10.01 -0.24 22.45
N LEU A 323 9.96 0.65 21.46
CA LEU A 323 10.43 2.02 21.56
C LEU A 323 9.66 2.79 22.65
N ALA A 324 8.34 2.68 22.71
CA ALA A 324 7.51 3.33 23.73
C ALA A 324 7.90 2.91 25.15
N CYS A 325 8.15 1.62 25.38
CA CYS A 325 8.60 1.11 26.68
C CYS A 325 9.97 1.69 27.08
N ILE A 326 10.92 1.73 26.14
CA ILE A 326 12.26 2.29 26.39
C ILE A 326 12.21 3.81 26.61
N LEU A 327 11.38 4.54 25.86
CA LEU A 327 11.19 5.97 26.06
C LEU A 327 10.57 6.26 27.42
N ARG A 328 9.57 5.47 27.84
CA ARG A 328 8.96 5.59 29.18
C ARG A 328 9.96 5.32 30.30
N LYS A 329 10.87 4.35 30.10
CA LYS A 329 11.98 4.06 31.02
C LYS A 329 13.00 5.21 31.07
N ARG A 330 13.33 5.81 29.92
CA ARG A 330 14.36 6.85 29.80
C ARG A 330 13.90 8.22 30.30
N TYR A 331 12.64 8.56 30.05
CA TYR A 331 12.08 9.88 30.36
C TYR A 331 10.84 9.74 31.26
N PRO A 332 11.01 9.30 32.52
CA PRO A 332 9.87 8.90 33.34
C PRO A 332 8.93 10.05 33.73
N GLU A 333 9.44 11.29 33.74
CA GLU A 333 8.70 12.51 34.07
C GLU A 333 8.10 13.20 32.84
N ALA A 334 8.42 12.74 31.63
CA ALA A 334 7.98 13.36 30.40
C ALA A 334 6.78 12.63 29.80
N LYS A 335 5.85 13.39 29.21
CA LYS A 335 4.79 12.83 28.39
C LYS A 335 5.37 12.41 27.03
N VAL A 336 5.40 11.11 26.74
CA VAL A 336 5.83 10.60 25.45
C VAL A 336 4.68 10.68 24.44
N ARG A 337 4.97 11.13 23.22
CA ARG A 337 4.06 11.08 22.08
C ARG A 337 4.80 10.56 20.84
N ILE A 338 4.40 9.39 20.36
CA ILE A 338 4.96 8.76 19.17
C ILE A 338 3.96 8.85 18.03
N TYR A 339 4.37 9.42 16.91
CA TYR A 339 3.65 9.39 15.64
C TYR A 339 4.21 8.22 14.82
N ALA A 340 3.48 7.12 14.79
CA ALA A 340 3.87 5.89 14.13
C ALA A 340 3.15 5.79 12.79
N HIS A 341 3.90 5.80 11.70
CA HIS A 341 3.38 5.91 10.34
C HIS A 341 3.72 4.67 9.53
N GLU A 342 2.80 4.25 8.68
CA GLU A 342 2.97 3.09 7.80
C GLU A 342 2.11 3.25 6.54
N VAL A 343 2.60 2.74 5.41
CA VAL A 343 1.89 2.71 4.12
C VAL A 343 1.05 1.46 3.95
N ASP A 344 1.36 0.38 4.67
CA ASP A 344 0.47 -0.78 4.73
C ASP A 344 -0.71 -0.53 5.67
N LEU A 345 -1.88 -0.27 5.09
CA LEU A 345 -3.10 0.04 5.83
C LEU A 345 -3.55 -1.13 6.74
N LEU A 346 -3.21 -2.38 6.38
CA LEU A 346 -3.51 -3.55 7.22
C LEU A 346 -2.66 -3.53 8.49
N SER A 347 -1.34 -3.37 8.36
CA SER A 347 -0.41 -3.34 9.48
C SER A 347 -0.75 -2.20 10.45
N ILE A 348 -0.99 -0.98 9.94
CA ILE A 348 -1.28 0.17 10.80
C ILE A 348 -2.63 0.05 11.52
N SER A 349 -3.64 -0.53 10.88
CA SER A 349 -4.95 -0.72 11.50
C SER A 349 -4.93 -1.81 12.59
N ASN A 350 -4.07 -2.81 12.43
CA ASN A 350 -3.94 -3.93 13.36
C ASN A 350 -2.92 -3.67 14.48
N ALA A 351 -1.97 -2.75 14.30
CA ALA A 351 -0.95 -2.42 15.29
C ALA A 351 -1.53 -2.10 16.68
N PRO A 352 -2.60 -1.27 16.84
CA PRO A 352 -3.21 -1.00 18.14
C PRO A 352 -3.86 -2.22 18.80
N LEU A 353 -4.18 -3.25 18.02
CA LEU A 353 -4.90 -4.46 18.45
C LEU A 353 -3.95 -5.60 18.82
N LEU A 354 -2.65 -5.38 18.68
CA LEU A 354 -1.64 -6.42 18.78
C LEU A 354 -1.60 -7.05 20.18
N ALA A 355 -1.67 -8.39 20.21
CA ALA A 355 -1.49 -9.17 21.41
C ALA A 355 0.00 -9.46 21.63
N VAL A 356 0.44 -9.41 22.88
CA VAL A 356 1.83 -9.68 23.24
C VAL A 356 1.97 -11.18 23.57
N PRO A 357 2.87 -11.92 22.90
CA PRO A 357 3.15 -13.32 23.26
C PRO A 357 3.58 -13.46 24.72
N ALA A 358 3.25 -14.59 25.36
CA ALA A 358 3.49 -14.78 26.79
C ALA A 358 4.99 -14.75 27.17
N ASP A 359 5.85 -15.30 26.33
CA ASP A 359 7.31 -15.27 26.48
C ASP A 359 7.86 -13.84 26.42
N VAL A 360 7.35 -13.02 25.49
CA VAL A 360 7.71 -11.60 25.38
C VAL A 360 7.16 -10.80 26.56
N ALA A 361 5.90 -11.05 26.93
CA ALA A 361 5.21 -10.37 28.02
C ALA A 361 5.92 -10.55 29.38
N ASN A 362 6.55 -11.71 29.59
CA ASN A 362 7.23 -12.06 30.83
C ASN A 362 8.73 -11.68 30.86
N ASP A 363 9.29 -11.16 29.77
CA ASP A 363 10.67 -10.65 29.72
C ASP A 363 10.73 -9.21 30.27
N TRP A 364 11.60 -8.35 29.72
CA TRP A 364 11.79 -6.97 30.16
C TRP A 364 10.56 -6.06 29.95
N TYR A 365 9.56 -6.52 29.18
CA TYR A 365 8.29 -5.83 29.00
C TYR A 365 7.35 -5.95 30.20
N ALA A 366 7.57 -6.89 31.12
CA ALA A 366 6.64 -7.20 32.21
C ALA A 366 6.11 -5.97 32.99
N PRO A 367 6.91 -4.91 33.28
CA PRO A 367 6.40 -3.70 33.95
C PRO A 367 5.35 -2.91 33.15
N TYR A 368 5.25 -3.15 31.84
CA TYR A 368 4.42 -2.41 30.90
C TYR A 368 3.25 -3.25 30.36
N ILE A 369 3.07 -4.47 30.86
CA ILE A 369 2.08 -5.43 30.36
C ILE A 369 0.94 -5.61 31.36
N THR A 370 -0.26 -5.79 30.82
CA THR A 370 -1.45 -6.22 31.55
C THR A 370 -2.13 -7.37 30.83
N LYS A 371 -2.89 -8.18 31.57
CA LYS A 371 -3.61 -9.34 31.02
C LYS A 371 -5.08 -8.97 30.82
N LYS A 372 -5.60 -9.18 29.62
CA LYS A 372 -7.01 -8.98 29.27
C LYS A 372 -7.88 -10.10 29.85
N ALA A 373 -9.19 -9.85 29.91
CA ALA A 373 -10.17 -10.83 30.40
C ALA A 373 -10.19 -12.13 29.56
N ASN A 374 -9.89 -12.05 28.26
CA ASN A 374 -9.80 -13.20 27.37
C ASN A 374 -8.50 -14.01 27.52
N GLY A 375 -7.58 -13.58 28.38
CA GLY A 375 -6.30 -14.24 28.64
C GLY A 375 -5.11 -13.66 27.89
N ASP A 376 -5.32 -12.80 26.89
CA ASP A 376 -4.23 -12.21 26.10
C ASP A 376 -3.46 -11.14 26.88
N PHE A 377 -2.16 -11.02 26.60
CA PHE A 377 -1.35 -9.92 27.13
C PHE A 377 -1.41 -8.70 26.19
N THR A 378 -1.43 -7.51 26.78
CA THR A 378 -1.41 -6.24 26.06
C THR A 378 -0.66 -5.19 26.87
N PHE A 379 -0.29 -4.08 26.25
CA PHE A 379 0.36 -2.98 26.96
C PHE A 379 -0.63 -2.22 27.85
N ILE A 380 -0.12 -1.68 28.97
CA ILE A 380 -0.87 -0.76 29.82
C ILE A 380 -1.29 0.50 29.03
N PRO A 381 -2.41 1.16 29.42
CA PRO A 381 -2.89 2.35 28.72
C PRO A 381 -1.84 3.44 28.55
N GLU A 382 -0.97 3.64 29.55
CA GLU A 382 0.10 4.64 29.48
C GLU A 382 1.05 4.46 28.29
N ILE A 383 1.36 3.21 27.91
CA ILE A 383 2.17 2.91 26.73
C ILE A 383 1.31 3.04 25.46
N ARG A 384 0.11 2.47 25.45
CA ARG A 384 -0.78 2.48 24.27
C ARG A 384 -1.17 3.89 23.85
N ASP A 385 -1.56 4.72 24.79
CA ASP A 385 -2.05 6.08 24.56
C ASP A 385 -0.92 7.08 24.25
N SER A 386 0.34 6.65 24.42
CA SER A 386 1.51 7.40 23.97
C SER A 386 1.74 7.31 22.47
N ILE A 387 1.10 6.35 21.78
CA ILE A 387 1.33 6.06 20.37
C ILE A 387 0.11 6.47 19.54
N LEU A 388 0.36 7.17 18.43
CA LEU A 388 -0.62 7.50 17.41
C LEU A 388 -0.23 6.77 16.13
N PHE A 389 -0.94 5.68 15.83
CA PHE A 389 -0.80 4.92 14.59
C PHE A 389 -1.65 5.55 13.48
N GLU A 390 -1.02 5.98 12.39
CA GLU A 390 -1.70 6.60 11.25
C GLU A 390 -1.15 6.07 9.92
N TYR A 391 -2.04 5.88 8.96
CA TYR A 391 -1.61 5.65 7.58
C TYR A 391 -0.93 6.92 7.07
N HIS A 392 0.31 6.79 6.62
CA HIS A 392 1.01 7.89 5.97
C HIS A 392 2.18 7.36 5.15
N ASP A 393 2.25 7.82 3.90
CA ASP A 393 3.42 7.63 3.05
C ASP A 393 4.41 8.75 3.30
N CYS A 394 5.51 8.40 3.97
CA CYS A 394 6.60 9.29 4.34
C CYS A 394 7.40 9.87 3.16
N ALA A 395 7.12 9.43 1.93
CA ALA A 395 7.59 10.15 0.73
C ALA A 395 6.84 11.47 0.50
N ASN A 396 5.70 11.67 1.18
CA ASN A 396 4.91 12.89 1.14
C ASN A 396 5.07 13.69 2.44
N THR A 397 4.87 15.00 2.34
CA THR A 397 4.96 15.88 3.51
C THR A 397 3.88 15.57 4.54
N ASN A 398 4.20 15.78 5.82
CA ASN A 398 3.22 15.69 6.90
C ASN A 398 3.21 16.93 7.80
N ASN A 399 2.09 17.07 8.53
CA ASN A 399 1.91 18.15 9.50
C ASN A 399 2.36 17.75 10.92
N LEU A 400 3.40 16.93 11.04
CA LEU A 400 3.96 16.57 12.34
C LEU A 400 4.65 17.78 13.03
N PRO A 401 4.52 17.88 14.36
CA PRO A 401 5.28 18.85 15.15
C PRO A 401 6.78 18.54 15.11
N THR A 402 7.59 19.48 15.63
CA THR A 402 9.04 19.23 15.75
C THR A 402 9.32 18.08 16.70
N CYS A 403 10.25 17.22 16.30
CA CYS A 403 10.53 15.94 16.94
C CYS A 403 11.82 16.01 17.76
N ASP A 404 11.81 15.41 18.95
CA ASP A 404 13.01 15.14 19.73
C ASP A 404 13.77 13.95 19.14
N ILE A 405 13.03 12.95 18.63
CA ILE A 405 13.59 11.72 18.08
C ILE A 405 12.88 11.39 16.77
N ILE A 406 13.63 11.05 15.74
CA ILE A 406 13.10 10.40 14.54
C ILE A 406 13.69 8.99 14.49
N PHE A 407 12.84 7.98 14.48
CA PHE A 407 13.20 6.58 14.55
C PHE A 407 12.73 5.88 13.26
N ALA A 408 13.58 5.85 12.24
CA ALA A 408 13.23 5.46 10.88
C ALA A 408 14.13 4.30 10.42
N ARG A 409 13.98 3.14 11.06
CA ARG A 409 14.86 1.98 10.83
C ARG A 409 14.43 1.16 9.64
N ASP A 410 15.35 0.90 8.71
CA ASP A 410 15.18 -0.03 7.59
C ASP A 410 14.06 0.39 6.62
N VAL A 411 13.80 1.69 6.48
CA VAL A 411 12.72 2.25 5.64
C VAL A 411 13.25 3.00 4.44
N LEU A 412 14.27 3.85 4.64
CA LEU A 412 14.68 4.82 3.63
C LEU A 412 15.21 4.14 2.36
N SER A 413 15.93 3.04 2.52
CA SER A 413 16.48 2.25 1.42
C SER A 413 15.41 1.57 0.56
N PHE A 414 14.15 1.56 1.00
CA PHE A 414 13.02 1.03 0.24
C PHE A 414 12.16 2.13 -0.41
N LEU A 415 12.62 3.39 -0.33
CA LEU A 415 12.04 4.50 -1.06
C LEU A 415 12.82 4.77 -2.35
N PRO A 416 12.17 5.33 -3.39
CA PRO A 416 12.88 5.88 -4.54
C PRO A 416 13.89 6.96 -4.13
N GLU A 417 15.01 7.07 -4.83
CA GLU A 417 16.09 8.02 -4.48
C GLU A 417 15.62 9.49 -4.34
N PRO A 418 14.73 10.03 -5.21
CA PRO A 418 14.19 11.37 -5.00
C PRO A 418 13.43 11.51 -3.67
N SER A 419 12.65 10.50 -3.29
CA SER A 419 11.91 10.47 -2.03
C SER A 419 12.84 10.38 -0.82
N GLN A 420 13.97 9.68 -0.94
CA GLN A 420 15.01 9.64 0.09
C GLN A 420 15.58 11.04 0.38
N GLN A 421 15.81 11.85 -0.66
CA GLN A 421 16.33 13.21 -0.49
C GLN A 421 15.29 14.13 0.17
N THR A 422 14.02 14.00 -0.25
CA THR A 422 12.89 14.75 0.33
C THR A 422 12.74 14.43 1.82
N ILE A 423 12.63 13.14 2.18
CA ILE A 423 12.41 12.73 3.57
C ILE A 423 13.60 13.06 4.48
N VAL A 424 14.85 12.94 3.99
CA VAL A 424 16.03 13.36 4.77
C VAL A 424 16.04 14.87 5.01
N SER A 425 15.54 15.65 4.04
CA SER A 425 15.36 17.10 4.23
C SER A 425 14.27 17.41 5.25
N GLU A 426 13.14 16.70 5.20
CA GLU A 426 12.06 16.81 6.18
C GLU A 426 12.50 16.38 7.59
N PHE A 427 13.32 15.33 7.70
CA PHE A 427 13.95 14.94 8.97
C PHE A 427 14.77 16.10 9.53
N TYR A 428 15.58 16.75 8.70
CA TYR A 428 16.36 17.91 9.13
C TYR A 428 15.44 19.06 9.56
N GLU A 429 14.36 19.35 8.84
CA GLU A 429 13.47 20.46 9.21
C GLU A 429 12.71 20.19 10.53
N LYS A 430 12.20 18.97 10.72
CA LYS A 430 11.39 18.62 11.89
C LYS A 430 12.20 18.31 13.13
N LEU A 431 13.46 17.90 13.01
CA LEU A 431 14.26 17.55 14.18
C LEU A 431 14.59 18.80 15.01
N LYS A 432 14.42 18.72 16.33
CA LYS A 432 14.88 19.78 17.25
C LYS A 432 16.40 19.89 17.24
N GLY A 433 16.94 21.02 17.70
CA GLY A 433 18.38 21.28 17.68
C GLY A 433 19.23 20.24 18.43
N ASN A 434 18.73 19.73 19.56
CA ASN A 434 19.34 18.65 20.34
C ASN A 434 18.70 17.27 20.05
N GLY A 435 17.86 17.17 19.02
CA GLY A 435 17.19 15.94 18.66
C GLY A 435 18.13 14.98 17.93
N VAL A 436 17.70 13.72 17.84
CA VAL A 436 18.46 12.66 17.14
C VAL A 436 17.61 11.90 16.13
N VAL A 437 18.23 11.46 15.04
CA VAL A 437 17.69 10.50 14.09
C VAL A 437 18.39 9.16 14.31
N MET A 438 17.61 8.09 14.35
CA MET A 438 18.09 6.70 14.38
C MET A 438 17.58 6.00 13.13
N LEU A 439 18.50 5.53 12.29
CA LEU A 439 18.20 4.80 11.04
C LEU A 439 18.50 3.31 11.18
N GLY A 440 18.23 2.54 10.13
CA GLY A 440 18.65 1.15 10.04
C GLY A 440 20.17 1.04 10.18
N GLN A 441 20.66 -0.09 10.69
CA GLN A 441 22.10 -0.33 10.95
C GLN A 441 22.96 -0.20 9.69
N ASN A 442 22.34 -0.38 8.52
CA ASN A 442 22.97 -0.32 7.20
C ASN A 442 22.53 0.91 6.40
N GLU A 443 21.94 1.90 7.08
CA GLU A 443 21.54 3.20 6.53
C GLU A 443 22.32 4.31 7.23
N SER A 444 22.84 5.28 6.47
CA SER A 444 23.74 6.30 7.00
C SER A 444 23.53 7.67 6.37
N LEU A 445 23.62 8.70 7.22
CA LEU A 445 23.66 10.11 6.81
C LEU A 445 25.08 10.70 6.91
N GLU A 446 26.10 9.88 7.18
CA GLU A 446 27.50 10.34 7.39
C GLU A 446 28.04 11.19 6.23
N GLU A 447 27.65 10.87 4.98
CA GLU A 447 28.12 11.57 3.78
C GLU A 447 27.41 12.93 3.57
N ASN A 448 26.35 13.22 4.32
CA ASN A 448 25.63 14.49 4.25
C ASN A 448 26.23 15.50 5.25
N PRO A 449 26.80 16.63 4.79
CA PRO A 449 27.53 17.55 5.66
C PRO A 449 26.67 18.25 6.71
N LYS A 450 25.33 18.24 6.58
CA LYS A 450 24.39 18.81 7.55
C LYS A 450 24.22 17.96 8.81
N TRP A 451 24.67 16.71 8.80
CA TRP A 451 24.46 15.75 9.88
C TRP A 451 25.75 15.46 10.64
N SER A 452 25.67 15.42 11.96
CA SER A 452 26.67 14.84 12.84
C SER A 452 26.35 13.37 13.07
N THR A 453 27.38 12.55 13.28
CA THR A 453 27.21 11.12 13.53
C THR A 453 27.89 10.75 14.83
N THR A 454 27.18 10.03 15.70
CA THR A 454 27.71 9.47 16.93
C THR A 454 27.37 7.98 16.98
N LYS A 455 28.34 7.15 17.35
CA LYS A 455 28.16 5.70 17.50
C LYS A 455 28.13 5.33 18.97
N VAL A 456 27.06 4.68 19.41
CA VAL A 456 26.84 4.22 20.79
C VAL A 456 26.65 2.72 20.77
N GLY A 457 27.74 1.98 20.99
CA GLY A 457 27.75 0.53 20.79
C GLY A 457 27.41 0.18 19.34
N THR A 458 26.33 -0.57 19.13
CA THR A 458 25.83 -0.97 17.80
C THR A 458 24.83 0.01 17.19
N ILE A 459 24.41 1.04 17.92
CA ILE A 459 23.44 2.03 17.45
C ILE A 459 24.19 3.25 16.91
N THR A 460 23.81 3.70 15.72
CA THR A 460 24.28 4.95 15.14
C THR A 460 23.19 6.00 15.26
N ILE A 461 23.53 7.18 15.79
CA ILE A 461 22.63 8.31 15.92
C ILE A 461 23.15 9.49 15.07
N PHE A 462 22.22 10.22 14.47
CA PHE A 462 22.51 11.39 13.66
C PHE A 462 21.88 12.63 14.27
N GLY A 463 22.66 13.69 14.44
CA GLY A 463 22.21 14.98 14.96
C GLY A 463 22.38 16.09 13.93
N LYS A 464 21.81 17.26 14.19
CA LYS A 464 22.14 18.46 13.41
C LYS A 464 23.59 18.88 13.67
N LYS A 465 24.26 19.42 12.66
CA LYS A 465 25.55 20.12 12.78
C LYS A 465 25.36 21.61 12.95
#